data_AF-J1SUI8-F1
#
_entry.id   AF-J1SUI8-F1
#
_cell.length_a   1.000
_cell.length_b   1.000
_cell.length_c   1.000
_cell.angle_alpha   90.00
_cell.angle_beta   90.00
_cell.angle_gamma   90.00
#
_symmetry.space_group_name_H-M   'P 1'
#
loop_
_entity.id
_entity.type
_entity.pdbx_description
1 polymer ?
#
loop_
_entity_poly.entity_id
_entity_poly.type
_entity_poly.pdbx_seq_one_letter_code
_entity_poly.pdbx_strand_id
1 'polypeptide(L)'
;MLKILLALSMGAFCVSPVYAAEIHPPALSCLAAAAPARCEKLKKDFTAAYALAHKGDHGAQVTVAFCLSTGCRGAVIIDKVAACSWHIVIANSGAATVIDGSNLKDTCRPMTEEQKAAARALSHDLVRKIYNRPVAVADQM
;
A
#
# COMPACT_ATOMS: atom_id res chain seq x y z
N MET A 1 -38.56 31.02 42.45
CA MET A 1 -37.56 29.94 42.41
C MET A 1 -37.61 29.30 41.03
N LEU A 2 -36.63 29.57 40.17
CA LEU A 2 -36.54 29.02 38.82
C LEU A 2 -35.26 28.18 38.74
N LYS A 3 -35.41 26.85 38.78
CA LYS A 3 -34.29 25.90 38.68
C LYS A 3 -33.95 25.72 37.20
N ILE A 4 -32.77 26.18 36.81
CA ILE A 4 -32.14 25.89 35.52
C ILE A 4 -31.63 24.45 35.60
N LEU A 5 -32.21 23.54 34.80
CA LEU A 5 -31.67 22.21 34.58
C LEU A 5 -30.83 22.23 33.30
N LEU A 6 -29.52 22.32 33.47
CA LEU A 6 -28.53 22.09 32.42
C LEU A 6 -28.48 20.59 32.14
N ALA A 7 -29.01 20.14 31.01
CA ALA A 7 -28.76 18.80 30.50
C ALA A 7 -27.48 18.83 29.65
N LEU A 8 -26.34 18.51 30.27
CA LEU A 8 -25.10 18.20 29.55
C LEU A 8 -25.25 16.80 28.94
N SER A 9 -25.64 16.73 27.66
CA SER A 9 -25.53 15.48 26.91
C SER A 9 -24.07 15.30 26.50
N MET A 10 -23.37 14.41 27.20
CA MET A 10 -22.08 13.90 26.74
C MET A 10 -22.38 12.85 25.67
N GLY A 11 -22.50 13.31 24.42
CA GLY A 11 -22.47 12.43 23.26
C GLY A 11 -21.07 11.82 23.17
N ALA A 12 -20.93 10.57 23.62
CA ALA A 12 -19.75 9.77 23.32
C ALA A 12 -19.72 9.54 21.81
N PHE A 13 -18.92 10.33 21.09
CA PHE A 13 -18.54 10.00 19.73
C PHE A 13 -17.71 8.72 19.78
N CYS A 14 -18.34 7.58 19.47
CA CYS A 14 -17.63 6.38 19.11
C CYS A 14 -16.89 6.64 17.79
N VAL A 15 -15.71 7.25 17.89
CA VAL A 15 -14.75 7.25 16.77
C VAL A 15 -14.25 5.82 16.69
N SER A 16 -14.86 5.03 15.81
CA SER A 16 -14.32 3.71 15.48
C SER A 16 -12.86 3.90 15.10
N PRO A 17 -11.91 3.14 15.68
CA PRO A 17 -10.56 3.13 15.16
C PRO A 17 -10.69 2.73 13.69
N VAL A 18 -10.24 3.58 12.78
CA VAL A 18 -9.95 3.16 11.41
C VAL A 18 -8.98 2.01 11.59
N TYR A 19 -9.48 0.78 11.42
CA TYR A 19 -8.61 -0.37 11.36
C TYR A 19 -7.64 -0.04 10.24
N ALA A 20 -6.37 0.15 10.59
CA ALA A 20 -5.29 -0.08 9.67
C ALA A 20 -5.41 -1.55 9.30
N ALA A 21 -6.31 -1.87 8.36
CA ALA A 21 -6.35 -3.18 7.76
C ALA A 21 -4.92 -3.41 7.30
N GLU A 22 -4.29 -4.47 7.79
CA GLU A 22 -3.13 -4.98 7.08
C GLU A 22 -3.65 -5.29 5.68
N ILE A 23 -3.39 -4.37 4.74
CA ILE A 23 -3.79 -4.51 3.35
C ILE A 23 -2.84 -5.55 2.77
N HIS A 24 -3.08 -6.81 3.12
CA HIS A 24 -2.71 -7.92 2.28
C HIS A 24 -3.63 -7.80 1.07
N PRO A 25 -3.10 -7.50 -0.13
CA PRO A 25 -3.96 -7.46 -1.31
C PRO A 25 -4.58 -8.85 -1.45
N PRO A 26 -5.91 -8.97 -1.43
CA PRO A 26 -6.54 -10.26 -1.59
C PRO A 26 -6.13 -10.79 -2.97
N ALA A 27 -5.57 -11.98 -3.03
CA ALA A 27 -5.31 -12.61 -4.31
C ALA A 27 -6.64 -13.06 -4.93
N LEU A 28 -6.83 -12.81 -6.23
CA LEU A 28 -8.04 -13.25 -6.94
C LEU A 28 -8.09 -14.79 -7.04
N SER A 29 -9.29 -15.32 -7.26
CA SER A 29 -9.48 -16.72 -7.66
C SER A 29 -9.02 -16.91 -9.11
N CYS A 30 -8.10 -17.84 -9.34
CA CYS A 30 -7.57 -18.13 -10.68
C CYS A 30 -8.45 -19.06 -11.51
N LEU A 31 -9.55 -19.58 -10.95
CA LEU A 31 -10.41 -20.57 -11.62
C LEU A 31 -11.04 -20.06 -12.91
N ALA A 32 -11.38 -18.76 -12.97
CA ALA A 32 -11.98 -18.13 -14.13
C ALA A 32 -10.95 -17.45 -15.06
N ALA A 33 -9.65 -17.56 -14.75
CA ALA A 33 -8.61 -16.95 -15.58
C ALA A 33 -8.45 -17.71 -16.91
N ALA A 34 -8.16 -16.99 -17.99
CA ALA A 34 -7.89 -17.60 -19.30
C ALA A 34 -6.71 -18.59 -19.30
N ALA A 35 -5.81 -18.50 -18.31
CA ALA A 35 -4.71 -19.44 -18.09
C ALA A 35 -4.53 -19.70 -16.57
N PRO A 36 -5.32 -20.62 -15.97
CA PRO A 36 -5.36 -20.82 -14.51
C PRO A 36 -4.01 -21.18 -13.90
N ALA A 37 -3.26 -22.10 -14.51
CA ALA A 37 -1.93 -22.51 -14.02
C ALA A 37 -0.93 -21.34 -14.00
N ARG A 38 -0.99 -20.43 -14.97
CA ARG A 38 -0.15 -19.23 -15.00
C ARG A 38 -0.56 -18.25 -13.91
N CYS A 39 -1.85 -18.06 -13.69
CA CYS A 39 -2.36 -17.22 -12.62
C CYS A 39 -1.91 -17.74 -11.25
N GLU A 40 -2.02 -19.04 -10.98
CA GLU A 40 -1.56 -19.64 -9.73
C GLU A 40 -0.05 -19.50 -9.52
N LYS A 41 0.74 -19.66 -10.59
CA LYS A 41 2.18 -19.40 -10.52
C LYS A 41 2.47 -17.95 -10.14
N LEU A 42 1.84 -16.98 -10.81
CA LEU A 42 2.04 -15.55 -10.54
C LEU A 42 1.57 -15.17 -9.13
N LYS A 43 0.50 -15.78 -8.64
CA LYS A 43 0.03 -15.62 -7.26
C LYS A 43 1.07 -16.11 -6.26
N LYS A 44 1.64 -17.30 -6.48
CA LYS A 44 2.73 -17.84 -5.65
C LYS A 44 3.98 -16.94 -5.69
N ASP A 45 4.37 -16.49 -6.87
CA ASP A 45 5.53 -15.60 -7.04
C ASP A 45 5.30 -14.27 -6.31
N PHE A 46 4.10 -13.69 -6.40
CA PHE A 46 3.72 -12.49 -5.66
C PHE A 46 3.76 -12.70 -4.15
N THR A 47 3.21 -13.81 -3.62
CA THR A 47 3.26 -14.12 -2.19
C THR A 47 4.69 -14.22 -1.67
N ALA A 48 5.58 -14.88 -2.43
CA ALA A 48 6.99 -14.97 -2.08
C ALA A 48 7.67 -13.58 -2.11
N ALA A 49 7.41 -12.78 -3.15
CA ALA A 49 7.91 -11.42 -3.24
C ALA A 49 7.40 -10.54 -2.08
N TYR A 50 6.13 -10.65 -1.70
CA TYR A 50 5.59 -9.88 -0.59
C TYR A 50 6.31 -10.16 0.73
N ALA A 51 6.62 -11.43 1.02
CA ALA A 51 7.40 -11.80 2.20
C ALA A 51 8.84 -11.26 2.16
N LEU A 52 9.49 -11.27 0.99
CA LEU A 52 10.85 -10.75 0.82
C LEU A 52 10.89 -9.21 0.83
N ALA A 53 9.87 -8.56 0.29
CA ALA A 53 9.76 -7.11 0.25
C ALA A 53 9.74 -6.51 1.67
N HIS A 54 9.06 -7.18 2.61
CA HIS A 54 9.05 -6.83 4.04
C HIS A 54 10.40 -7.03 4.74
N LYS A 55 11.32 -7.78 4.12
CA LYS A 55 12.71 -7.95 4.59
C LYS A 55 13.68 -6.98 3.92
N GLY A 56 13.18 -6.03 3.14
CA GLY A 56 14.00 -5.02 2.47
C GLY A 56 14.54 -5.43 1.11
N ASP A 57 14.11 -6.58 0.54
CA ASP A 57 14.56 -6.99 -0.79
C ASP A 57 13.99 -6.04 -1.86
N HIS A 58 14.87 -5.27 -2.51
CA HIS A 58 14.49 -4.26 -3.48
C HIS A 58 13.77 -4.85 -4.71
N GLY A 59 14.25 -5.97 -5.27
CA GLY A 59 13.61 -6.59 -6.44
C GLY A 59 12.21 -7.12 -6.12
N ALA A 60 12.03 -7.65 -4.91
CA ALA A 60 10.74 -8.07 -4.41
C ALA A 60 9.79 -6.88 -4.18
N GLN A 61 10.27 -5.76 -3.67
CA GLN A 61 9.49 -4.53 -3.55
C GLN A 61 9.00 -4.03 -4.92
N VAL A 62 9.87 -4.01 -5.93
CA VAL A 62 9.51 -3.68 -7.31
C VAL A 62 8.43 -4.61 -7.84
N THR A 63 8.56 -5.92 -7.60
CA THR A 63 7.55 -6.92 -8.01
C THR A 63 6.21 -6.67 -7.33
N VAL A 64 6.20 -6.37 -6.04
CA VAL A 64 4.98 -6.08 -5.28
C VAL A 64 4.29 -4.83 -5.82
N ALA A 65 5.03 -3.73 -5.99
CA ALA A 65 4.50 -2.48 -6.54
C ALA A 65 3.89 -2.69 -7.94
N PHE A 66 4.61 -3.42 -8.81
CA PHE A 66 4.16 -3.75 -10.15
C PHE A 66 2.87 -4.58 -10.16
N CYS A 67 2.80 -5.65 -9.36
CA CYS A 67 1.61 -6.49 -9.31
C CYS A 67 0.40 -5.76 -8.74
N LEU A 68 0.59 -4.91 -7.72
CA LEU A 68 -0.48 -4.08 -7.18
C LEU A 68 -0.99 -3.05 -8.20
N SER A 69 -0.13 -2.59 -9.12
CA SER A 69 -0.54 -1.66 -10.18
C SER A 69 -1.23 -2.35 -11.36
N THR A 70 -0.79 -3.55 -11.74
CA THR A 70 -1.20 -4.22 -13.00
C THR A 70 -2.12 -5.42 -12.80
N GLY A 71 -2.28 -5.86 -11.56
CA GLY A 71 -3.00 -7.08 -11.18
C GLY A 71 -2.28 -8.37 -11.55
N CYS A 72 -1.04 -8.29 -12.05
CA CYS A 72 -0.23 -9.44 -12.47
C CYS A 72 -1.03 -10.47 -13.29
N ARG A 73 -1.70 -9.98 -14.35
CA ARG A 73 -2.56 -10.78 -15.25
C ARG A 73 -3.72 -11.47 -14.53
N GLY A 74 -4.33 -10.78 -13.56
CA GLY A 74 -5.46 -11.27 -12.79
C GLY A 74 -5.10 -12.16 -11.61
N ALA A 75 -3.81 -12.29 -11.26
CA ALA A 75 -3.37 -13.03 -10.08
C ALA A 75 -3.48 -12.22 -8.78
N VAL A 76 -3.47 -10.89 -8.88
CA VAL A 76 -3.47 -9.95 -7.74
C VAL A 76 -4.56 -8.91 -7.96
N ILE A 77 -5.29 -8.54 -6.90
CA ILE A 77 -6.21 -7.40 -6.97
C ILE A 77 -5.40 -6.12 -7.17
N ILE A 78 -5.82 -5.31 -8.14
CA ILE A 78 -5.22 -4.00 -8.34
C ILE A 78 -5.56 -3.11 -7.15
N ASP A 79 -4.53 -2.63 -6.46
CA ASP A 79 -4.62 -1.61 -5.42
C ASP A 79 -3.60 -0.52 -5.72
N LYS A 80 -4.08 0.56 -6.31
CA LYS A 80 -3.22 1.67 -6.75
C LYS A 80 -2.59 2.39 -5.57
N VAL A 81 -3.32 2.58 -4.46
CA VAL A 81 -2.81 3.26 -3.26
C VAL A 81 -1.66 2.44 -2.67
N ALA A 82 -1.84 1.12 -2.55
CA ALA A 82 -0.78 0.23 -2.11
C ALA A 82 0.40 0.23 -3.09
N ALA A 83 0.17 0.20 -4.41
CA ALA A 83 1.24 0.27 -5.41
C ALA A 83 2.09 1.54 -5.26
N CYS A 84 1.44 2.71 -5.17
CA CYS A 84 2.12 3.98 -4.93
C CYS A 84 2.91 3.97 -3.62
N SER A 85 2.34 3.42 -2.54
CA SER A 85 3.03 3.31 -1.25
C SER A 85 4.32 2.47 -1.35
N TRP A 86 4.30 1.36 -2.09
CA TRP A 86 5.49 0.53 -2.31
C TRP A 86 6.53 1.23 -3.18
N HIS A 87 6.13 2.05 -4.15
CA HIS A 87 7.09 2.88 -4.88
C HIS A 87 7.79 3.92 -3.97
N ILE A 88 7.10 4.46 -2.96
CA ILE A 88 7.75 5.32 -1.94
C ILE A 88 8.73 4.51 -1.07
N VAL A 89 8.38 3.27 -0.71
CA VAL A 89 9.28 2.34 0.00
C VAL A 89 10.53 2.07 -0.82
N ILE A 90 10.39 1.80 -2.13
CA ILE A 90 11.50 1.57 -3.06
C ILE A 90 12.40 2.81 -3.13
N ALA A 91 11.83 4.01 -3.28
CA ALA A 91 12.58 5.26 -3.27
C ALA A 91 13.38 5.45 -1.96
N ASN A 92 12.89 4.88 -0.86
CA ASN A 92 13.56 4.88 0.44
C ASN A 92 14.40 3.61 0.70
N SER A 93 14.63 2.72 -0.27
CA SER A 93 15.37 1.48 -0.03
C SER A 93 16.89 1.67 0.10
N GLY A 94 17.42 2.81 -0.36
CA GLY A 94 18.87 3.00 -0.54
C GLY A 94 19.44 2.30 -1.79
N ALA A 95 18.61 1.54 -2.51
CA ALA A 95 18.95 0.86 -3.76
C ALA A 95 18.12 1.36 -4.96
N ALA A 96 17.39 2.47 -4.79
CA ALA A 96 16.52 3.01 -5.83
C ALA A 96 17.28 3.40 -7.10
N THR A 97 16.71 3.04 -8.24
CA THR A 97 17.20 3.37 -9.57
C THR A 97 16.45 4.57 -10.16
N VAL A 98 16.93 5.09 -11.30
CA VAL A 98 16.22 6.12 -12.07
C VAL A 98 14.84 5.63 -12.52
N ILE A 99 14.73 4.35 -12.91
CA ILE A 99 13.48 3.74 -13.36
C ILE A 99 12.46 3.71 -12.21
N ASP A 100 12.90 3.49 -10.97
CA ASP A 100 12.01 3.51 -9.80
C ASP A 100 11.39 4.88 -9.56
N GLY A 101 12.18 5.95 -9.78
CA GLY A 101 11.68 7.32 -9.73
C GLY A 101 10.60 7.59 -10.77
N SER A 102 10.81 7.14 -12.01
CA SER A 102 9.79 7.22 -13.07
C SER A 102 8.52 6.43 -12.71
N ASN A 103 8.67 5.20 -12.21
CA ASN A 103 7.53 4.36 -11.83
C ASN A 103 6.73 4.93 -10.66
N LEU A 104 7.40 5.54 -9.67
CA LEU A 104 6.76 6.29 -8.59
C LEU A 104 5.87 7.39 -9.16
N LYS A 105 6.45 8.26 -9.99
CA LYS A 105 5.73 9.39 -10.60
C LYS A 105 4.53 8.91 -11.42
N ASP A 106 4.72 7.92 -12.29
CA ASP A 106 3.65 7.49 -13.19
C ASP A 106 2.53 6.73 -12.47
N THR A 107 2.86 6.00 -11.40
CA THR A 107 1.84 5.31 -10.59
C THR A 107 1.04 6.28 -9.72
N CYS A 108 1.70 7.28 -9.15
CA CYS A 108 1.10 8.16 -8.14
C CYS A 108 0.48 9.45 -8.72
N ARG A 109 1.01 9.99 -9.82
CA ARG A 109 0.53 11.24 -10.43
C ARG A 109 -0.97 11.27 -10.78
N PRO A 110 -1.62 10.21 -11.30
CA PRO A 110 -3.03 10.27 -11.65
C PRO A 110 -3.99 10.18 -10.44
N MET A 111 -3.47 10.05 -9.22
CA MET A 111 -4.27 9.90 -8.00
C MET A 111 -4.88 11.20 -7.50
N THR A 112 -5.96 11.10 -6.73
CA THR A 112 -6.48 12.21 -5.93
C THR A 112 -5.58 12.51 -4.74
N GLU A 113 -5.69 13.69 -4.15
CA GLU A 113 -4.86 14.05 -2.99
C GLU A 113 -5.14 13.16 -1.76
N GLU A 114 -6.37 12.68 -1.60
CA GLU A 114 -6.72 11.72 -0.54
C GLU A 114 -6.01 10.38 -0.74
N GLN A 115 -5.97 9.88 -1.98
CA GLN A 115 -5.26 8.64 -2.32
C GLN A 115 -3.75 8.80 -2.11
N LYS A 116 -3.18 9.95 -2.49
CA LYS A 116 -1.77 10.26 -2.25
C LYS A 116 -1.45 10.34 -0.75
N ALA A 117 -2.33 10.96 0.04
CA ALA A 117 -2.20 11.02 1.50
C ALA A 117 -2.24 9.62 2.12
N ALA A 118 -3.15 8.76 1.68
CA ALA A 118 -3.23 7.36 2.12
C ALA A 118 -1.96 6.57 1.76
N ALA A 119 -1.44 6.74 0.54
CA ALA A 119 -0.22 6.09 0.08
C ALA A 119 1.01 6.52 0.91
N ARG A 120 1.12 7.82 1.25
CA ARG A 120 2.15 8.35 2.15
C ARG A 120 2.03 7.75 3.56
N ALA A 121 0.83 7.72 4.13
CA ALA A 121 0.63 7.17 5.47
C ALA A 121 1.06 5.70 5.54
N LEU A 122 0.68 4.90 4.54
CA LEU A 122 1.05 3.49 4.44
C LEU A 122 2.56 3.31 4.22
N SER A 123 3.17 4.07 3.31
CA SER A 123 4.60 3.96 3.03
C SER A 123 5.46 4.36 4.22
N HIS A 124 5.04 5.37 4.99
CA HIS A 124 5.73 5.77 6.21
C HIS A 124 5.77 4.64 7.24
N ASP A 125 4.67 3.89 7.36
CA ASP A 125 4.62 2.73 8.24
C ASP A 125 5.51 1.58 7.74
N LEU A 126 5.44 1.28 6.45
CA LEU A 126 6.28 0.25 5.83
C LEU A 126 7.77 0.59 5.95
N VAL A 127 8.19 1.83 5.66
CA VAL A 127 9.59 2.26 5.78
C VAL A 127 10.10 2.14 7.21
N ARG A 128 9.29 2.51 8.21
CA ARG A 128 9.64 2.30 9.62
C ARG A 128 9.81 0.81 9.94
N LYS A 129 8.88 -0.03 9.52
CA LYS A 129 8.91 -1.48 9.81
C LYS A 129 10.08 -2.19 9.12
N ILE A 130 10.35 -1.85 7.85
CA ILE A 130 11.35 -2.54 7.02
C ILE A 130 12.77 -2.04 7.32
N TYR A 131 12.95 -0.73 7.53
CA TYR A 131 14.27 -0.10 7.62
C TYR A 131 14.58 0.50 8.99
N ASN A 132 13.67 0.42 9.95
CA ASN A 132 13.82 0.98 11.31
C ASN A 132 14.20 2.47 11.32
N ARG A 133 13.61 3.27 10.42
CA ARG A 133 13.84 4.71 10.29
C ARG A 133 12.64 5.44 9.69
N PRO A 134 12.54 6.77 9.83
CA PRO A 134 11.55 7.53 9.08
C PRO A 134 11.87 7.58 7.58
N VAL A 135 10.86 7.96 6.79
CA VAL A 135 11.05 8.37 5.39
C VAL A 135 12.03 9.55 5.34
N ALA A 136 13.01 9.45 4.46
CA ALA A 136 14.07 10.45 4.29
C ALA A 136 14.02 11.10 2.92
N VAL A 137 13.53 10.37 1.91
CA VAL A 137 13.33 10.88 0.57
C VAL A 137 11.89 11.37 0.45
N ALA A 138 11.71 12.65 0.15
CA ALA A 138 10.40 13.23 -0.14
C ALA A 138 9.76 12.52 -1.33
N ASP A 139 8.46 12.23 -1.25
CA ASP A 139 7.73 11.68 -2.40
C ASP A 139 7.63 12.76 -3.50
N GLN A 140 8.27 12.51 -4.64
CA GLN A 140 8.23 13.41 -5.81
C GLN A 140 6.94 13.22 -6.63
N MET A 141 5.81 13.01 -5.93
CA MET A 141 4.51 12.69 -6.50
C MET A 141 3.79 13.90 -7.09
#